data_AF-A0AAV0XF89-F1
#
_entry.id   AF-A0AAV0XF89-F1
#
_cell.length_a   1.000
_cell.length_b   1.000
_cell.length_c   1.000
_cell.angle_alpha   90.00
_cell.angle_beta   90.00
_cell.angle_gamma   90.00
#
_symmetry.space_group_name_H-M   'P 1'
#
loop_
_entity.id
_entity.type
_entity.pdbx_description
1 polymer ?
#
loop_
_entity_poly.entity_id
_entity_poly.type
_entity_poly.pdbx_seq_one_letter_code
_entity_poly.pdbx_strand_id
1 'polypeptide(L)'
;MSIKHTSHEIEPNNSSHFESPSLPLDTSIIEPPSLQYQVASTTPMVEEQFIIDVAINSLYKSAVEFIVGLHNNNNFTKKDVNNIQSGIIQSLLTPMVSILKNVVKTEVKEPLSLSKFDNILTAMSNPFQFCTSEYILLKWLAANDLISVVKQFTIHNEICPVQHLGETVYDEKQTKGALLPLKLQFKKYFEHSDNFKNQLNRLKRLQLSNDNNITNFVQGKLWKQKMSHHSSDKILIPYFLYIDDAEINNPLGSHAMHQQISAIYYSFPLAENSSKLSNIFLAALIKSLDLKEFGNDLCLQTLICEINLLENDGLDIVTECGSFHVHFILGIVLGDNLGMNSILEFSKSFSANYFCRFCKVDKLRSKQMCEEDISCMRNIDNYKL
;
A
#
# COMPACT_ATOMS: atom_id res chain seq x y z
N MET A 1 2.78 52.52 28.39
CA MET A 1 1.71 53.16 27.60
C MET A 1 0.90 52.02 26.99
N SER A 2 -0.23 51.67 27.60
CA SER A 2 -1.12 50.57 27.19
C SER A 2 -1.72 50.81 25.82
N ILE A 3 -1.77 49.78 24.98
CA ILE A 3 -2.59 49.77 23.77
C ILE A 3 -3.69 48.74 23.95
N LYS A 4 -4.91 49.21 23.70
CA LYS A 4 -6.21 48.65 24.04
C LYS A 4 -6.53 47.40 23.22
N HIS A 5 -7.15 46.42 23.87
CA HIS A 5 -7.95 45.40 23.21
C HIS A 5 -9.20 46.05 22.62
N THR A 6 -9.40 45.93 21.30
CA THR A 6 -10.69 46.14 20.64
C THR A 6 -11.27 44.77 20.31
N SER A 7 -12.27 44.39 21.09
CA SER A 7 -13.24 43.35 20.80
C SER A 7 -14.14 43.79 19.65
N HIS A 8 -14.11 43.06 18.53
CA HIS A 8 -15.14 43.16 17.50
C HIS A 8 -16.18 42.08 17.73
N GLU A 9 -17.37 42.52 18.10
CA GLU A 9 -18.62 41.76 18.03
C GLU A 9 -18.94 41.48 16.56
N ILE A 10 -19.22 40.21 16.25
CA ILE A 10 -19.77 39.80 14.94
C ILE A 10 -21.29 39.73 15.14
N GLU A 11 -22.00 40.64 14.49
CA GLU A 11 -23.46 40.58 14.37
C GLU A 11 -23.92 39.37 13.55
N PRO A 12 -25.09 38.79 13.86
CA PRO A 12 -25.57 37.55 13.25
C PRO A 12 -26.02 37.82 11.81
N ASN A 13 -25.33 37.22 10.84
CA ASN A 13 -25.75 37.28 9.45
C ASN A 13 -26.90 36.29 9.20
N ASN A 14 -27.98 36.83 8.64
CA ASN A 14 -29.25 36.19 8.34
C ASN A 14 -29.11 34.84 7.62
N SER A 15 -29.96 33.89 8.02
CA SER A 15 -30.16 32.60 7.36
C SER A 15 -30.72 32.80 5.94
N SER A 16 -29.84 32.77 4.93
CA SER A 16 -30.25 32.50 3.56
C SER A 16 -30.39 30.99 3.38
N HIS A 17 -31.62 30.50 3.27
CA HIS A 17 -31.93 29.15 2.82
C HIS A 17 -31.28 28.93 1.44
N PHE A 18 -30.27 28.08 1.38
CA PHE A 18 -29.86 27.43 0.14
C PHE A 18 -30.73 26.18 -0.01
N GLU A 19 -31.78 26.29 -0.83
CA GLU A 19 -32.48 25.11 -1.35
C GLU A 19 -31.54 24.35 -2.28
N SER A 20 -31.27 23.10 -1.92
CA SER A 20 -30.65 22.12 -2.80
C SER A 20 -31.52 21.88 -4.05
N PRO A 21 -30.94 21.76 -5.26
CA PRO A 21 -31.72 21.44 -6.46
C PRO A 21 -32.40 20.08 -6.30
N SER A 22 -33.73 20.04 -6.45
CA SER A 22 -34.49 18.81 -6.56
C SER A 22 -34.20 18.14 -7.91
N LEU A 23 -33.55 16.97 -7.86
CA LEU A 23 -33.52 16.06 -8.99
C LEU A 23 -34.95 15.48 -9.18
N PRO A 24 -35.48 15.42 -10.42
CA PRO A 24 -36.77 14.79 -10.65
C PRO A 24 -36.69 13.30 -10.27
N LEU A 25 -37.60 12.86 -9.40
CA LEU A 25 -37.85 11.44 -9.16
C LEU A 25 -38.43 10.84 -10.44
N ASP A 26 -37.58 10.16 -11.20
CA ASP A 26 -38.04 9.29 -12.28
C ASP A 26 -38.56 8.00 -11.64
N THR A 27 -39.87 7.95 -11.38
CA THR A 27 -40.58 6.74 -10.96
C THR A 27 -40.79 5.83 -12.17
N SER A 28 -39.71 5.29 -12.72
CA SER A 28 -39.77 4.09 -13.55
C SER A 28 -39.40 2.90 -12.68
N ILE A 29 -40.35 1.97 -12.60
CA ILE A 29 -40.24 0.72 -11.84
C ILE A 29 -39.07 -0.08 -12.43
N ILE A 30 -37.94 -0.13 -11.73
CA ILE A 30 -36.87 -1.08 -12.02
C ILE A 30 -37.30 -2.39 -11.37
N GLU A 31 -37.90 -3.28 -12.17
CA GLU A 31 -38.08 -4.68 -11.78
C GLU A 31 -36.71 -5.29 -11.43
N PRO A 32 -36.61 -6.09 -10.35
CA PRO A 32 -35.38 -6.81 -10.05
C PRO A 32 -35.02 -7.72 -11.23
N PRO A 33 -33.74 -7.84 -11.60
CA PRO A 33 -33.34 -8.66 -12.74
C PRO A 33 -33.80 -10.10 -12.50
N SER A 34 -34.69 -10.57 -13.37
CA SER A 34 -35.09 -11.97 -13.43
C SER A 34 -33.85 -12.81 -13.76
N LEU A 35 -33.55 -13.78 -12.90
CA LEU A 35 -32.57 -14.84 -13.15
C LEU A 35 -33.06 -15.67 -14.35
N GLN A 36 -32.73 -15.24 -15.56
CA GLN A 36 -32.85 -16.09 -16.75
C GLN A 36 -31.71 -17.12 -16.70
N TYR A 37 -32.07 -18.35 -16.34
CA TYR A 37 -31.23 -19.52 -16.51
C TYR A 37 -30.81 -19.63 -17.98
N GLN A 38 -29.53 -19.38 -18.27
CA GLN A 38 -28.91 -19.84 -19.50
C GLN A 38 -28.70 -21.35 -19.39
N VAL A 39 -29.38 -22.11 -20.24
CA VAL A 39 -29.16 -23.55 -20.41
C VAL A 39 -27.76 -23.72 -21.00
N ALA A 40 -26.82 -24.19 -20.16
CA ALA A 40 -25.46 -24.48 -20.58
C ALA A 40 -25.45 -25.65 -21.58
N SER A 41 -24.76 -25.45 -22.70
CA SER A 41 -24.44 -26.49 -23.67
C SER A 41 -23.58 -27.57 -23.00
N THR A 42 -24.05 -28.81 -23.07
CA THR A 42 -23.42 -30.01 -22.52
C THR A 42 -22.06 -30.27 -23.16
N THR A 43 -21.01 -29.79 -22.50
CA THR A 43 -19.64 -30.31 -22.68
C THR A 43 -19.48 -31.41 -21.64
N PRO A 44 -18.87 -32.58 -21.95
CA PRO A 44 -18.79 -33.68 -20.97
C PRO A 44 -18.02 -33.19 -19.75
N MET A 45 -18.71 -33.06 -18.62
CA MET A 45 -18.09 -32.77 -17.34
C MET A 45 -17.17 -33.94 -17.00
N VAL A 46 -15.87 -33.67 -16.93
CA VAL A 46 -14.95 -34.50 -16.16
C VAL A 46 -15.43 -34.37 -14.72
N GLU A 47 -16.00 -35.43 -14.14
CA GLU A 47 -16.33 -35.45 -12.71
C GLU A 47 -15.03 -35.25 -11.92
N GLU A 48 -14.80 -34.03 -11.42
CA GLU A 48 -13.74 -33.79 -10.45
C GLU A 48 -14.04 -34.65 -9.21
N GLN A 49 -13.20 -35.66 -9.00
CA GLN A 49 -13.31 -36.56 -7.87
C GLN A 49 -13.19 -35.73 -6.57
N PHE A 50 -14.23 -35.74 -5.74
CA PHE A 50 -14.23 -35.01 -4.47
C PHE A 50 -13.18 -35.58 -3.50
N ILE A 51 -12.18 -34.77 -3.15
CA ILE A 51 -11.13 -35.13 -2.19
C ILE A 51 -11.32 -34.33 -0.90
N ILE A 52 -11.64 -35.03 0.19
CA ILE A 52 -11.99 -34.43 1.49
C ILE A 52 -10.89 -33.49 2.00
N ASP A 53 -9.62 -33.91 1.95
CA ASP A 53 -8.51 -33.10 2.47
C ASP A 53 -8.32 -31.81 1.68
N VAL A 54 -8.59 -31.82 0.37
CA VAL A 54 -8.55 -30.62 -0.48
C VAL A 54 -9.69 -29.67 -0.10
N ALA A 55 -10.90 -30.20 0.10
CA ALA A 55 -12.06 -29.41 0.53
C ALA A 55 -11.86 -28.79 1.93
N ILE A 56 -11.31 -29.55 2.88
CA ILE A 56 -10.97 -29.06 4.24
C ILE A 56 -9.92 -27.95 4.16
N ASN A 57 -8.87 -28.13 3.35
CA ASN A 57 -7.85 -27.08 3.16
C ASN A 57 -8.44 -25.82 2.50
N SER A 58 -9.37 -25.98 1.56
CA SER A 58 -10.11 -24.85 0.97
C SER A 58 -10.91 -24.11 2.02
N LEU A 59 -11.63 -24.81 2.90
CA LEU A 59 -12.37 -24.20 4.02
C LEU A 59 -11.46 -23.36 4.91
N TYR A 60 -10.28 -23.89 5.27
CA TYR A 60 -9.33 -23.14 6.10
C TYR A 60 -8.77 -21.90 5.39
N LYS A 61 -8.48 -21.99 4.08
CA LYS A 61 -8.05 -20.82 3.29
C LYS A 61 -9.14 -19.75 3.23
N SER A 62 -10.39 -20.13 2.97
CA SER A 62 -11.53 -19.21 2.97
C SER A 62 -11.75 -18.55 4.34
N ALA A 63 -11.52 -19.28 5.44
CA ALA A 63 -11.58 -18.71 6.78
C ALA A 63 -10.47 -17.68 7.05
N VAL A 64 -9.25 -17.93 6.56
CA VAL A 64 -8.15 -16.95 6.62
C VAL A 64 -8.46 -15.72 5.77
N GLU A 65 -8.92 -15.90 4.52
CA GLU A 65 -9.31 -14.82 3.62
C GLU A 65 -10.40 -13.94 4.24
N PHE A 66 -11.40 -14.55 4.88
CA PHE A 66 -12.45 -13.84 5.60
C PHE A 66 -11.87 -12.96 6.72
N ILE A 67 -11.02 -13.51 7.58
CA ILE A 67 -10.41 -12.77 8.70
C ILE A 67 -9.49 -11.65 8.20
N VAL A 68 -8.67 -11.91 7.18
CA VAL A 68 -7.82 -10.88 6.56
C VAL A 68 -8.69 -9.79 5.94
N GLY A 69 -9.81 -10.14 5.30
CA GLY A 69 -10.78 -9.20 4.76
C GLY A 69 -11.39 -8.29 5.84
N LEU A 70 -11.68 -8.83 7.03
CA LEU A 70 -12.12 -8.01 8.16
C LEU A 70 -11.03 -7.06 8.66
N HIS A 71 -9.78 -7.52 8.75
CA HIS A 71 -8.64 -6.67 9.13
C HIS A 71 -8.34 -5.58 8.11
N ASN A 72 -8.65 -5.80 6.82
CA ASN A 72 -8.51 -4.80 5.78
C ASN A 72 -9.60 -3.71 5.83
N ASN A 73 -10.62 -3.87 6.67
CA ASN A 73 -11.67 -2.88 6.85
C ASN A 73 -11.31 -1.92 7.98
N ASN A 74 -11.14 -0.64 7.65
CA ASN A 74 -10.74 0.40 8.60
C ASN A 74 -11.75 0.65 9.75
N ASN A 75 -12.96 0.09 9.66
CA ASN A 75 -14.00 0.25 10.68
C ASN A 75 -13.95 -0.84 11.77
N PHE A 76 -13.15 -1.90 11.60
CA PHE A 76 -13.04 -2.97 12.60
C PHE A 76 -11.73 -2.86 13.36
N THR A 77 -11.82 -2.79 14.68
CA THR A 77 -10.64 -2.97 15.54
C THR A 77 -10.26 -4.45 15.60
N LYS A 78 -9.02 -4.74 16.02
CA LYS A 78 -8.58 -6.13 16.28
C LYS A 78 -9.53 -6.87 17.23
N LYS A 79 -10.07 -6.17 18.23
CA LYS A 79 -11.03 -6.73 19.17
C LYS A 79 -12.35 -7.09 18.48
N ASP A 80 -12.82 -6.26 17.56
CA ASP A 80 -14.05 -6.53 16.80
C ASP A 80 -13.90 -7.77 15.93
N VAL A 81 -12.77 -7.93 15.23
CA VAL A 81 -12.49 -9.13 14.43
C VAL A 81 -12.51 -10.39 15.30
N ASN A 82 -11.87 -10.37 16.47
CA ASN A 82 -11.89 -11.50 17.40
C ASN A 82 -13.30 -11.81 17.93
N ASN A 83 -14.11 -10.77 18.18
CA ASN A 83 -15.49 -10.94 18.62
C ASN A 83 -16.36 -11.56 17.51
N ILE A 84 -16.21 -11.10 16.27
CA ILE A 84 -16.92 -11.65 15.09
C ILE A 84 -16.55 -13.13 14.93
N GLN A 85 -15.25 -13.45 14.96
CA GLN A 85 -14.76 -14.82 14.87
C GLN A 85 -15.35 -15.71 15.97
N SER A 86 -15.32 -15.25 17.23
CA SER A 86 -15.86 -15.99 18.37
C SER A 86 -17.37 -16.18 18.26
N GLY A 87 -18.10 -15.15 17.81
CA GLY A 87 -19.54 -15.20 17.58
C GLY A 87 -19.92 -16.20 16.48
N ILE A 88 -19.17 -16.26 15.38
CA ILE A 88 -19.40 -17.26 14.32
C ILE A 88 -19.22 -18.68 14.87
N ILE A 89 -18.15 -18.93 15.63
CA ILE A 89 -17.89 -20.25 16.22
C ILE A 89 -19.01 -20.66 17.18
N GLN A 90 -19.35 -19.78 18.13
CA GLN A 90 -20.27 -20.10 19.22
C GLN A 90 -21.73 -20.12 18.77
N SER A 91 -22.14 -19.14 17.97
CA SER A 91 -23.56 -18.93 17.63
C SER A 91 -23.99 -19.59 16.33
N LEU A 92 -23.07 -19.90 15.39
CA LEU A 92 -23.41 -20.51 14.10
C LEU A 92 -22.83 -21.92 13.97
N LEU A 93 -21.50 -22.05 14.07
CA LEU A 93 -20.83 -23.31 13.76
C LEU A 93 -21.08 -24.39 14.81
N THR A 94 -21.04 -24.05 16.10
CA THR A 94 -21.25 -25.02 17.19
C THR A 94 -22.63 -25.70 17.10
N PRO A 95 -23.76 -24.97 16.94
CA PRO A 95 -25.07 -25.59 16.71
C PRO A 95 -25.12 -26.43 15.42
N MET A 96 -24.60 -25.92 14.29
CA MET A 96 -24.61 -26.62 13.01
C MET A 96 -23.85 -27.95 13.07
N VAL A 97 -22.63 -27.94 13.62
CA VAL A 97 -21.81 -29.14 13.80
C VAL A 97 -22.48 -30.13 14.75
N SER A 98 -23.14 -29.66 15.81
CA SER A 98 -23.89 -30.53 16.74
C SER A 98 -25.04 -31.28 16.03
N ILE A 99 -25.82 -30.57 15.20
CA ILE A 99 -26.91 -31.17 14.42
C ILE A 99 -26.35 -32.23 13.46
N LEU A 100 -25.33 -31.87 12.66
CA LEU A 100 -24.73 -32.79 11.70
C LEU A 100 -24.09 -34.00 12.39
N LYS A 101 -23.43 -33.80 13.53
CA LYS A 101 -22.83 -34.89 14.32
C LYS A 101 -23.88 -35.89 14.80
N ASN A 102 -25.07 -35.43 15.18
CA ASN A 102 -26.16 -36.31 15.59
C ASN A 102 -26.72 -37.09 14.39
N VAL A 103 -26.93 -36.44 13.25
CA VAL A 103 -27.40 -37.11 12.02
C VAL A 103 -26.41 -38.16 11.54
N VAL A 104 -25.12 -37.84 11.50
CA VAL A 104 -24.07 -38.78 11.09
C VAL A 104 -24.06 -40.01 12.01
N LYS A 105 -24.19 -39.82 13.32
CA LYS A 105 -24.24 -40.91 14.29
C LYS A 105 -25.47 -41.82 14.14
N THR A 106 -26.62 -41.29 13.69
CA THR A 106 -27.84 -42.10 13.53
C THR A 106 -27.91 -42.80 12.18
N GLU A 107 -27.54 -42.12 11.10
CA GLU A 107 -27.76 -42.59 9.73
C GLU A 107 -26.57 -43.36 9.15
N VAL A 108 -25.34 -43.04 9.56
CA VAL A 108 -24.12 -43.64 8.98
C VAL A 108 -23.63 -44.78 9.88
N LYS A 109 -23.65 -46.00 9.35
CA LYS A 109 -23.23 -47.21 10.10
C LYS A 109 -21.85 -47.72 9.70
N GLU A 110 -21.41 -47.38 8.50
CA GLU A 110 -20.12 -47.84 7.99
C GLU A 110 -18.96 -47.11 8.68
N PRO A 111 -18.01 -47.82 9.32
CA PRO A 111 -16.92 -47.19 10.09
C PRO A 111 -16.05 -46.23 9.27
N LEU A 112 -15.80 -46.55 8.01
CA LEU A 112 -14.91 -45.78 7.14
C LEU A 112 -15.57 -44.45 6.71
N SER A 113 -16.88 -44.49 6.47
CA SER A 113 -17.69 -43.29 6.20
C SER A 113 -17.84 -42.42 7.45
N LEU A 114 -18.03 -43.03 8.64
CA LEU A 114 -18.05 -42.31 9.91
C LEU A 114 -16.75 -41.53 10.15
N SER A 115 -15.60 -42.17 9.96
CA SER A 115 -14.30 -41.50 10.11
C SER A 115 -14.14 -40.31 9.16
N LYS A 116 -14.60 -40.43 7.91
CA LYS A 116 -14.60 -39.31 6.95
C LYS A 116 -15.46 -38.13 7.43
N PHE A 117 -16.66 -38.40 7.94
CA PHE A 117 -17.51 -37.35 8.49
C PHE A 117 -16.93 -36.73 9.76
N ASP A 118 -16.33 -37.52 10.66
CA ASP A 118 -15.69 -37.00 11.88
C ASP A 118 -14.54 -36.04 11.54
N ASN A 119 -13.77 -36.32 10.48
CA ASN A 119 -12.73 -35.40 9.99
C ASN A 119 -13.34 -34.07 9.50
N ILE A 120 -14.42 -34.13 8.71
CA ILE A 120 -15.12 -32.93 8.20
C ILE A 120 -15.71 -32.12 9.37
N LEU A 121 -16.39 -32.79 10.31
CA LEU A 121 -17.02 -32.13 11.45
C LEU A 121 -15.98 -31.49 12.38
N THR A 122 -14.82 -32.13 12.55
CA THR A 122 -13.69 -31.54 13.26
C THR A 122 -13.22 -30.26 12.57
N ALA A 123 -13.04 -30.28 11.24
CA ALA A 123 -12.65 -29.10 10.48
C ALA A 123 -13.69 -27.96 10.57
N MET A 124 -14.98 -28.29 10.45
CA MET A 124 -16.09 -27.33 10.57
C MET A 124 -16.26 -26.75 11.97
N SER A 125 -15.85 -27.48 13.01
CA SER A 125 -15.91 -26.99 14.39
C SER A 125 -14.88 -25.90 14.68
N ASN A 126 -13.77 -25.88 13.93
CA ASN A 126 -12.71 -24.89 14.05
C ASN A 126 -12.10 -24.52 12.68
N PRO A 127 -12.87 -23.85 11.79
CA PRO A 127 -12.36 -23.47 10.48
C PRO A 127 -11.29 -22.39 10.56
N PHE A 128 -11.21 -21.67 11.69
CA PHE A 128 -10.25 -20.60 11.90
C PHE A 128 -8.92 -21.09 12.50
N GLN A 129 -8.59 -22.38 12.45
CA GLN A 129 -7.39 -22.91 13.10
C GLN A 129 -6.09 -22.17 12.73
N PHE A 130 -6.00 -21.66 11.50
CA PHE A 130 -4.85 -20.89 10.98
C PHE A 130 -4.91 -19.39 11.26
N CYS A 131 -5.95 -18.91 11.93
CA CYS A 131 -6.16 -17.52 12.27
C CYS A 131 -6.88 -17.34 13.62
N THR A 132 -6.71 -18.27 14.54
CA THR A 132 -7.30 -18.22 15.91
C THR A 132 -6.73 -17.08 16.75
N SER A 133 -5.51 -16.64 16.46
CA SER A 133 -4.88 -15.48 17.06
C SER A 133 -4.05 -14.75 16.02
N GLU A 134 -3.70 -13.49 16.30
CA GLU A 134 -2.81 -12.69 15.45
C GLU A 134 -1.47 -13.40 15.22
N TYR A 135 -0.89 -14.00 16.26
CA TYR A 135 0.36 -14.75 16.14
C TYR A 135 0.23 -15.91 15.13
N ILE A 136 -0.85 -16.69 15.22
CA ILE A 136 -1.08 -17.84 14.34
C ILE A 136 -1.35 -17.37 12.90
N LEU A 137 -2.15 -16.31 12.73
CA LEU A 137 -2.41 -15.70 11.43
C LEU A 137 -1.10 -15.23 10.78
N LEU A 138 -0.29 -14.43 11.48
CA LEU A 138 0.98 -13.93 10.96
C LEU A 138 1.95 -15.07 10.62
N LYS A 139 2.01 -16.11 11.46
CA LYS A 139 2.83 -17.30 11.19
C LYS A 139 2.35 -18.03 9.92
N TRP A 140 1.04 -18.18 9.75
CA TRP A 140 0.48 -18.81 8.55
C TRP A 140 0.74 -17.97 7.30
N LEU A 141 0.53 -16.66 7.36
CA LEU A 141 0.79 -15.76 6.24
C LEU A 141 2.27 -15.77 5.83
N ALA A 142 3.20 -15.79 6.80
CA ALA A 142 4.62 -15.87 6.54
C ALA A 142 5.02 -17.22 5.92
N ALA A 143 4.44 -18.33 6.41
CA ALA A 143 4.69 -19.66 5.88
C ALA A 143 4.15 -19.87 4.45
N ASN A 144 3.25 -19.00 3.98
CA ASN A 144 2.70 -18.99 2.62
C ASN A 144 3.26 -17.84 1.76
N ASP A 145 4.37 -17.21 2.19
CA ASP A 145 5.04 -16.10 1.51
C ASP A 145 4.13 -14.88 1.25
N LEU A 146 3.07 -14.69 2.03
CA LEU A 146 2.13 -13.57 1.87
C LEU A 146 2.58 -12.31 2.60
N ILE A 147 3.39 -12.48 3.65
CA ILE A 147 4.02 -11.39 4.39
C ILE A 147 5.49 -11.72 4.66
N SER A 148 6.28 -10.68 4.88
CA SER A 148 7.63 -10.80 5.43
C SER A 148 7.78 -9.84 6.60
N VAL A 149 8.71 -10.15 7.49
CA VAL A 149 9.10 -9.26 8.58
C VAL A 149 9.61 -7.95 7.99
N VAL A 150 9.14 -6.83 8.53
CA VAL A 150 9.62 -5.49 8.17
C VAL A 150 11.07 -5.37 8.62
N LYS A 151 11.97 -5.00 7.71
CA LYS A 151 13.39 -4.87 8.01
C LYS A 151 13.63 -3.51 8.67
N GLN A 152 13.95 -3.52 9.95
CA GLN A 152 14.49 -2.33 10.61
C GLN A 152 15.95 -2.17 10.23
N PHE A 153 16.37 -0.95 9.91
CA PHE A 153 17.76 -0.63 9.63
C PHE A 153 18.21 0.52 10.54
N THR A 154 19.47 0.47 10.96
CA THR A 154 20.07 1.50 11.81
C THR A 154 20.52 2.66 10.94
N ILE A 155 20.03 3.86 11.25
CA ILE A 155 20.43 5.13 10.63
C ILE A 155 21.66 5.68 11.36
N HIS A 156 21.61 5.64 12.70
CA HIS A 156 22.67 6.14 13.56
C HIS A 156 22.73 5.33 14.85
N ASN A 157 23.93 5.25 15.45
CA ASN A 157 24.13 4.66 16.77
C ASN A 157 25.04 5.58 17.57
N GLU A 158 24.59 5.99 18.76
CA GLU A 158 25.36 6.81 19.69
C GLU A 158 25.35 6.18 21.09
N ILE A 159 26.41 6.42 21.86
CA ILE A 159 26.45 6.06 23.29
C ILE A 159 26.03 7.30 24.06
N CYS A 160 24.94 7.20 24.82
CA CYS A 160 24.41 8.32 25.60
C CYS A 160 24.13 7.92 27.05
N PRO A 161 24.20 8.87 28.00
CA PRO A 161 23.80 8.62 29.37
C PRO A 161 22.27 8.43 29.46
N VAL A 162 21.84 7.25 29.91
CA VAL A 162 20.44 6.92 30.21
C VAL A 162 20.26 6.68 31.70
N GLN A 163 19.09 7.07 32.22
CA GLN A 163 18.73 6.76 33.59
C GLN A 163 18.10 5.37 33.68
N HIS A 164 18.78 4.46 34.36
CA HIS A 164 18.24 3.17 34.75
C HIS A 164 18.14 3.09 36.27
N LEU A 165 16.92 2.95 36.78
CA LEU A 165 16.65 2.79 38.22
C LEU A 165 17.28 3.89 39.11
N GLY A 166 17.41 5.11 38.61
CA GLY A 166 17.99 6.26 39.34
C GLY A 166 19.51 6.40 39.22
N GLU A 167 20.20 5.47 38.54
CA GLU A 167 21.61 5.58 38.20
C GLU A 167 21.78 6.00 36.74
N THR A 168 22.82 6.81 36.47
CA THR A 168 23.19 7.19 35.09
C THR A 168 24.15 6.15 34.54
N VAL A 169 23.70 5.38 33.56
CA VAL A 169 24.49 4.38 32.85
C VAL A 169 24.65 4.82 31.41
N TYR A 170 25.76 4.50 30.77
CA TYR A 170 25.93 4.72 29.33
C TYR A 170 25.32 3.54 28.57
N ASP A 171 24.40 3.80 27.66
CA ASP A 171 23.80 2.77 26.80
C ASP A 171 23.77 3.24 25.34
N GLU A 172 23.63 2.27 24.44
CA GLU A 172 23.49 2.51 23.01
C GLU A 172 22.07 3.00 22.69
N LYS A 173 21.99 4.19 22.08
CA LYS A 173 20.77 4.73 21.50
C LYS A 173 20.84 4.59 19.99
N GLN A 174 20.03 3.67 19.47
CA GLN A 174 19.91 3.39 18.04
C GLN A 174 18.75 4.17 17.42
N THR A 175 19.05 4.98 16.42
CA THR A 175 18.06 5.59 15.53
C THR A 175 17.79 4.63 14.38
N LYS A 176 16.52 4.30 14.13
CA LYS A 176 16.12 3.27 13.17
C LYS A 176 15.08 3.77 12.18
N GLY A 177 15.21 3.30 10.94
CA GLY A 177 14.15 3.34 9.93
C GLY A 177 13.54 1.96 9.72
N ALA A 178 12.38 1.91 9.05
CA ALA A 178 11.74 0.68 8.65
C ALA A 178 11.64 0.60 7.12
N LEU A 179 12.11 -0.50 6.55
CA LEU A 179 12.04 -0.80 5.13
C LEU A 179 11.06 -1.96 4.91
N LEU A 180 10.10 -1.74 4.02
CA LEU A 180 9.15 -2.76 3.62
C LEU A 180 9.81 -3.74 2.65
N PRO A 181 9.37 -5.00 2.59
CA PRO A 181 10.01 -6.03 1.77
C PRO A 181 9.68 -5.85 0.28
N LEU A 182 10.30 -4.85 -0.37
CA LEU A 182 9.95 -4.39 -1.72
C LEU A 182 9.97 -5.52 -2.74
N LYS A 183 11.02 -6.35 -2.75
CA LYS A 183 11.14 -7.47 -3.69
C LYS A 183 9.96 -8.44 -3.57
N LEU A 184 9.53 -8.75 -2.35
CA LEU A 184 8.36 -9.60 -2.11
C LEU A 184 7.08 -8.91 -2.56
N GLN A 185 6.89 -7.64 -2.21
CA GLN A 185 5.67 -6.90 -2.57
C GLN A 185 5.52 -6.75 -4.09
N PHE A 186 6.59 -6.36 -4.79
CA PHE A 186 6.60 -6.25 -6.25
C PHE A 186 6.30 -7.61 -6.88
N LYS A 187 7.01 -8.66 -6.45
CA LYS A 187 6.79 -10.02 -6.94
C LYS A 187 5.34 -10.45 -6.75
N LYS A 188 4.80 -10.41 -5.53
CA LYS A 188 3.42 -10.81 -5.24
C LYS A 188 2.39 -9.97 -5.98
N TYR A 189 2.62 -8.66 -6.13
CA TYR A 189 1.70 -7.80 -6.87
C TYR A 189 1.61 -8.18 -8.35
N PHE A 190 2.75 -8.46 -9.00
CA PHE A 190 2.77 -8.85 -10.42
C PHE A 190 2.34 -10.30 -10.67
N GLU A 191 2.61 -11.20 -9.73
CA GLU A 191 2.12 -12.60 -9.77
C GLU A 191 0.61 -12.70 -9.46
N HIS A 192 0.01 -11.67 -8.89
CA HIS A 192 -1.39 -11.67 -8.53
C HIS A 192 -2.30 -11.38 -9.73
N SER A 193 -3.22 -12.32 -10.02
CA SER A 193 -4.20 -12.20 -11.09
C SER A 193 -3.54 -11.84 -12.43
N ASP A 194 -4.21 -11.04 -13.27
CA ASP A 194 -3.66 -10.59 -14.55
C ASP A 194 -2.79 -9.32 -14.46
N ASN A 195 -2.29 -8.93 -13.28
CA ASN A 195 -1.59 -7.65 -13.10
C ASN A 195 -0.38 -7.50 -14.04
N PHE A 196 0.49 -8.52 -14.09
CA PHE A 196 1.63 -8.52 -15.01
C PHE A 196 1.21 -8.47 -16.47
N LYS A 197 0.29 -9.35 -16.88
CA LYS A 197 -0.20 -9.44 -18.26
C LYS A 197 -0.83 -8.11 -18.71
N ASN A 198 -1.68 -7.52 -17.88
CA ASN A 198 -2.36 -6.26 -18.18
C ASN A 198 -1.38 -5.10 -18.35
N GLN A 199 -0.42 -4.97 -17.43
CA GLN A 199 0.58 -3.91 -17.49
C GLN A 199 1.57 -4.09 -18.65
N LEU A 200 2.01 -5.33 -18.92
CA LEU A 200 2.89 -5.64 -20.05
C LEU A 200 2.19 -5.37 -21.39
N ASN A 201 0.93 -5.79 -21.53
CA ASN A 201 0.13 -5.51 -22.73
C ASN A 201 -0.09 -4.00 -22.91
N ARG A 202 -0.40 -3.29 -21.82
CA ARG A 202 -0.54 -1.83 -21.85
C ARG A 202 0.77 -1.15 -22.27
N LEU A 203 1.91 -1.57 -21.73
CA LEU A 203 3.23 -1.05 -22.08
C LEU A 203 3.51 -1.25 -23.58
N LYS A 204 3.33 -2.47 -24.10
CA LYS A 204 3.52 -2.79 -25.53
C LYS A 204 2.61 -1.94 -26.43
N ARG A 205 1.33 -1.79 -26.06
CA ARG A 205 0.40 -0.93 -26.82
C ARG A 205 0.86 0.52 -26.87
N LEU A 206 1.31 1.07 -25.74
CA LEU A 206 1.78 2.47 -25.64
C LEU A 206 3.11 2.70 -26.35
N GLN A 207 3.95 1.67 -26.48
CA GLN A 207 5.20 1.74 -27.25
C GLN A 207 4.97 1.67 -28.75
N LEU A 208 3.97 0.90 -29.20
CA LEU A 208 3.61 0.75 -30.61
C LEU A 208 2.68 1.86 -31.12
N SER A 209 2.04 2.60 -30.22
CA SER A 209 1.14 3.69 -30.61
C SER A 209 1.92 4.83 -31.26
N ASN A 210 1.57 5.15 -32.51
CA ASN A 210 2.04 6.34 -33.24
C ASN A 210 1.13 7.56 -32.96
N ASP A 211 0.31 7.51 -31.90
CA ASP A 211 -0.53 8.64 -31.54
C ASP A 211 0.34 9.80 -31.01
N ASN A 212 0.05 11.01 -31.47
CA ASN A 212 0.70 12.22 -30.98
C ASN A 212 0.27 12.56 -29.54
N ASN A 213 -0.81 11.94 -29.05
CA ASN A 213 -1.31 12.15 -27.70
C ASN A 213 -0.51 11.33 -26.66
N ILE A 214 0.03 12.04 -25.67
CA ILE A 214 0.66 11.42 -24.49
C ILE A 214 -0.44 11.17 -23.44
N THR A 215 -0.72 9.90 -23.19
CA THR A 215 -1.70 9.44 -22.18
C THR A 215 -1.03 8.77 -20.98
N ASN A 216 0.27 8.46 -21.08
CA ASN A 216 1.02 7.83 -20.01
C ASN A 216 2.50 8.23 -20.02
N PHE A 217 3.12 8.18 -18.84
CA PHE A 217 4.54 8.44 -18.62
C PHE A 217 5.47 7.70 -19.58
N VAL A 218 5.16 6.44 -19.92
CA VAL A 218 6.03 5.62 -20.78
C VAL A 218 6.13 6.12 -22.22
N GLN A 219 5.22 6.97 -22.68
CA GLN A 219 5.32 7.61 -24.00
C GLN A 219 6.26 8.82 -23.99
N GLY A 220 6.53 9.37 -22.80
CA GLY A 220 7.30 10.59 -22.58
C GLY A 220 8.80 10.44 -22.87
N LYS A 221 9.45 11.57 -23.15
CA LYS A 221 10.89 11.64 -23.46
C LYS A 221 11.75 11.08 -22.33
N LEU A 222 11.40 11.34 -21.07
CA LEU A 222 12.16 10.88 -19.90
C LEU A 222 12.21 9.35 -19.82
N TRP A 223 11.09 8.66 -20.03
CA TRP A 223 11.08 7.20 -20.04
C TRP A 223 11.93 6.63 -21.17
N LYS A 224 11.78 7.18 -22.39
CA LYS A 224 12.61 6.78 -23.55
C LYS A 224 14.10 6.92 -23.28
N GLN A 225 14.52 7.99 -22.60
CA GLN A 225 15.90 8.19 -22.16
C GLN A 225 16.35 7.20 -21.08
N LYS A 226 15.49 6.87 -20.12
CA LYS A 226 15.81 5.82 -19.13
C LYS A 226 16.00 4.46 -19.81
N MET A 227 15.12 4.10 -20.74
CA MET A 227 15.21 2.84 -21.50
C MET A 227 16.48 2.70 -22.32
N SER A 228 17.04 3.78 -22.87
CA SER A 228 18.25 3.69 -23.70
C SER A 228 19.51 3.25 -22.94
N HIS A 229 19.49 3.25 -21.60
CA HIS A 229 20.58 2.75 -20.76
C HIS A 229 20.53 1.24 -20.51
N HIS A 230 19.46 0.56 -20.96
CA HIS A 230 19.25 -0.86 -20.75
C HIS A 230 19.15 -1.61 -22.08
N SER A 231 19.51 -2.89 -22.07
CA SER A 231 19.38 -3.77 -23.23
C SER A 231 17.92 -3.94 -23.67
N SER A 232 17.68 -3.99 -24.98
CA SER A 232 16.33 -4.00 -25.58
C SER A 232 15.53 -5.27 -25.33
N ASP A 233 16.18 -6.35 -24.90
CA ASP A 233 15.57 -7.64 -24.56
C ASP A 233 14.97 -7.69 -23.15
N LYS A 234 15.32 -6.72 -22.28
CA LYS A 234 14.82 -6.68 -20.90
C LYS A 234 13.36 -6.21 -20.83
N ILE A 235 12.59 -6.82 -19.93
CA ILE A 235 11.26 -6.33 -19.56
C ILE A 235 11.42 -5.27 -18.48
N LEU A 236 11.11 -4.02 -18.82
CA LEU A 236 11.33 -2.87 -17.95
C LEU A 236 9.99 -2.26 -17.54
N ILE A 237 9.69 -2.28 -16.24
CA ILE A 237 8.45 -1.74 -15.69
C ILE A 237 8.76 -0.48 -14.87
N PRO A 238 8.15 0.68 -15.18
CA PRO A 238 8.30 1.88 -14.38
C PRO A 238 7.52 1.74 -13.06
N TYR A 239 8.02 2.39 -12.01
CA TYR A 239 7.25 2.72 -10.81
C TYR A 239 7.59 4.12 -10.33
N PHE A 240 6.69 4.74 -9.58
CA PHE A 240 6.88 6.06 -8.99
C PHE A 240 7.07 5.95 -7.50
N LEU A 241 7.91 6.80 -6.92
CA LEU A 241 7.95 7.02 -5.48
C LEU A 241 7.15 8.26 -5.12
N TYR A 242 6.53 8.27 -3.96
CA TYR A 242 5.86 9.43 -3.39
C TYR A 242 6.27 9.58 -1.93
N ILE A 243 6.63 10.79 -1.50
CA ILE A 243 6.99 11.07 -0.09
C ILE A 243 5.98 12.03 0.52
N ASP A 244 5.55 11.71 1.74
CA ASP A 244 4.67 12.55 2.55
C ASP A 244 4.95 12.35 4.04
N ASP A 245 4.69 13.38 4.84
CA ASP A 245 4.88 13.32 6.28
C ASP A 245 3.53 13.16 7.00
N ALA A 246 3.40 12.09 7.80
CA ALA A 246 2.21 11.81 8.59
C ALA A 246 2.47 12.01 10.09
N GLU A 247 1.60 12.76 10.79
CA GLU A 247 1.62 12.88 12.26
C GLU A 247 0.67 11.85 12.88
N ILE A 248 1.22 10.93 13.67
CA ILE A 248 0.43 9.86 14.32
C ILE A 248 -0.23 10.36 15.62
N ASN A 249 0.40 11.31 16.31
CA ASN A 249 -0.10 11.82 17.58
C ASN A 249 -0.99 13.05 17.39
N ASN A 250 -1.50 13.58 18.51
CA ASN A 250 -2.29 14.82 18.49
C ASN A 250 -1.45 15.95 17.86
N PRO A 251 -1.83 16.46 16.67
CA PRO A 251 -1.06 17.47 15.96
C PRO A 251 -1.15 18.86 16.61
N LEU A 252 -1.95 19.03 17.68
CA LEU A 252 -2.18 20.29 18.37
C LEU A 252 -1.57 20.35 19.78
N GLY A 253 -0.90 19.29 20.24
CA GLY A 253 -0.28 19.23 21.57
C GLY A 253 1.10 19.90 21.63
N SER A 254 1.63 20.11 22.84
CA SER A 254 3.00 20.60 23.06
C SER A 254 4.10 19.68 22.50
N HIS A 255 3.75 18.42 22.20
CA HIS A 255 4.61 17.42 21.55
C HIS A 255 4.24 17.16 20.09
N ALA A 256 3.43 18.03 19.47
CA ALA A 256 3.17 17.98 18.04
C ALA A 256 4.49 17.99 17.24
N MET A 257 4.51 17.35 16.07
CA MET A 257 5.65 17.27 15.14
C MET A 257 6.84 16.42 15.62
N HIS A 258 6.83 15.90 16.85
CA HIS A 258 7.94 15.08 17.37
C HIS A 258 7.87 13.62 16.93
N GLN A 259 6.69 13.13 16.56
CA GLN A 259 6.47 11.76 16.14
C GLN A 259 5.95 11.69 14.70
N GLN A 260 6.18 12.76 13.94
CA GLN A 260 5.94 12.81 12.51
C GLN A 260 6.82 11.77 11.80
N ILE A 261 6.21 11.03 10.88
CA ILE A 261 6.87 9.99 10.10
C ILE A 261 6.82 10.38 8.63
N SER A 262 7.99 10.47 8.01
CA SER A 262 8.14 10.51 6.56
C SER A 262 7.87 9.12 6.01
N ALA A 263 6.71 8.99 5.38
CA ALA A 263 6.30 7.78 4.69
C ALA A 263 6.65 7.89 3.21
N ILE A 264 7.37 6.88 2.72
CA ILE A 264 7.72 6.75 1.31
C ILE A 264 6.85 5.66 0.72
N TYR A 265 6.04 6.03 -0.25
CA TYR A 265 5.11 5.18 -0.97
C TYR A 265 5.61 4.92 -2.38
N TYR A 266 5.02 3.93 -3.05
CA TYR A 266 5.20 3.70 -4.47
C TYR A 266 3.91 3.27 -5.16
N SER A 267 3.87 3.47 -6.47
CA SER A 267 2.77 3.03 -7.33
C SER A 267 3.27 2.69 -8.73
N PHE A 268 2.49 1.88 -9.45
CA PHE A 268 2.80 1.49 -10.83
C PHE A 268 1.96 2.32 -11.81
N PRO A 269 2.55 3.20 -12.64
CA PRO A 269 1.82 4.07 -13.57
C PRO A 269 1.16 3.33 -14.73
N LEU A 270 1.48 2.04 -14.92
CA LEU A 270 0.83 1.17 -15.89
C LEU A 270 -0.41 0.47 -15.31
N ALA A 271 -0.59 0.46 -13.98
CA ALA A 271 -1.78 -0.09 -13.35
C ALA A 271 -3.02 0.71 -13.73
N GLU A 272 -4.14 0.01 -13.93
CA GLU A 272 -5.43 0.67 -14.09
C GLU A 272 -5.86 1.32 -12.79
N ASN A 273 -6.33 2.57 -12.86
CA ASN A 273 -6.68 3.36 -11.68
C ASN A 273 -5.53 3.44 -10.66
N SER A 274 -4.33 3.80 -11.11
CA SER A 274 -3.13 3.91 -10.27
C SER A 274 -3.29 4.89 -9.08
N SER A 275 -4.30 5.76 -9.10
CA SER A 275 -4.66 6.67 -8.02
C SER A 275 -5.52 6.04 -6.91
N LYS A 276 -6.06 4.83 -7.10
CA LYS A 276 -6.79 4.12 -6.03
C LYS A 276 -5.82 3.75 -4.91
N LEU A 277 -6.28 3.87 -3.66
CA LEU A 277 -5.50 3.53 -2.48
C LEU A 277 -4.95 2.08 -2.54
N SER A 278 -5.70 1.14 -3.11
CA SER A 278 -5.27 -0.25 -3.31
C SER A 278 -4.07 -0.43 -4.25
N ASN A 279 -3.69 0.62 -5.00
CA ASN A 279 -2.55 0.65 -5.91
C ASN A 279 -1.42 1.57 -5.39
N ILE A 280 -1.51 2.03 -4.14
CA ILE A 280 -0.47 2.82 -3.46
C ILE A 280 0.09 1.96 -2.34
N PHE A 281 1.38 1.65 -2.45
CA PHE A 281 2.07 0.73 -1.57
C PHE A 281 3.10 1.49 -0.73
N LEU A 282 3.45 0.96 0.44
CA LEU A 282 4.44 1.56 1.33
C LEU A 282 5.82 0.94 1.08
N ALA A 283 6.84 1.78 0.89
CA ALA A 283 8.23 1.37 0.71
C ALA A 283 9.08 1.52 1.96
N ALA A 284 8.98 2.65 2.66
CA ALA A 284 9.76 2.90 3.88
C ALA A 284 9.05 3.87 4.84
N LEU A 285 9.41 3.79 6.11
CA LEU A 285 9.01 4.72 7.17
C LEU A 285 10.25 5.19 7.92
N ILE A 286 10.41 6.50 8.03
CA ILE A 286 11.53 7.13 8.73
C ILE A 286 10.96 8.28 9.54
N LYS A 287 11.40 8.51 10.78
CA LYS A 287 10.91 9.68 11.51
C LYS A 287 11.39 10.95 10.81
N SER A 288 10.49 11.93 10.67
CA SER A 288 10.80 13.18 9.98
C SER A 288 11.87 13.99 10.74
N LEU A 289 12.02 13.79 12.05
CA LEU A 289 13.12 14.35 12.85
C LEU A 289 14.47 13.75 12.47
N ASP A 290 14.54 12.42 12.34
CA ASP A 290 15.79 11.72 12.00
C ASP A 290 16.29 12.14 10.61
N LEU A 291 15.39 12.32 9.65
CA LEU A 291 15.74 12.86 8.31
C LEU A 291 16.31 14.29 8.37
N LYS A 292 15.85 15.12 9.31
CA LYS A 292 16.37 16.48 9.50
C LYS A 292 17.73 16.47 10.20
N GLU A 293 17.93 15.54 11.13
CA GLU A 293 19.14 15.45 11.96
C GLU A 293 20.30 14.76 11.23
N PHE A 294 20.03 13.62 10.59
CA PHE A 294 21.06 12.78 9.96
C PHE A 294 21.17 12.97 8.44
N GLY A 295 20.24 13.72 7.83
CA GLY A 295 20.23 14.00 6.40
C GLY A 295 19.71 12.84 5.53
N ASN A 296 19.53 13.13 4.24
CA ASN A 296 18.91 12.18 3.32
C ASN A 296 19.82 10.98 3.02
N ASP A 297 21.14 11.21 2.92
CA ASP A 297 22.11 10.17 2.55
C ASP A 297 22.04 8.95 3.48
N LEU A 298 22.18 9.17 4.80
CA LEU A 298 22.15 8.08 5.79
C LEU A 298 20.76 7.45 5.91
N CYS A 299 19.71 8.28 5.92
CA CYS A 299 18.35 7.81 6.10
C CYS A 299 17.82 7.00 4.90
N LEU A 300 18.18 7.38 3.68
CA LEU A 300 17.64 6.77 2.45
C LEU A 300 18.57 5.71 1.85
N GLN A 301 19.82 5.57 2.32
CA GLN A 301 20.79 4.62 1.78
C GLN A 301 20.21 3.22 1.60
N THR A 302 19.57 2.68 2.64
CA THR A 302 19.00 1.32 2.60
C THR A 302 17.92 1.17 1.54
N LEU A 303 17.07 2.19 1.36
CA LEU A 303 16.04 2.20 0.32
C LEU A 303 16.67 2.30 -1.08
N ILE A 304 17.68 3.18 -1.25
CA ILE A 304 18.41 3.35 -2.51
C ILE A 304 19.10 2.04 -2.92
N CYS A 305 19.67 1.30 -1.97
CA CYS A 305 20.24 -0.02 -2.23
C CYS A 305 19.18 -0.99 -2.77
N GLU A 306 17.99 -1.07 -2.17
CA GLU A 306 16.91 -1.95 -2.68
C GLU A 306 16.42 -1.52 -4.06
N ILE A 307 16.29 -0.21 -4.32
CA ILE A 307 15.93 0.34 -5.63
C ILE A 307 16.96 -0.10 -6.68
N ASN A 308 18.25 0.04 -6.38
CA ASN A 308 19.32 -0.38 -7.28
C ASN A 308 19.30 -1.89 -7.54
N LEU A 309 18.95 -2.71 -6.56
CA LEU A 309 18.80 -4.16 -6.77
C LEU A 309 17.60 -4.48 -7.67
N LEU A 310 16.46 -3.81 -7.47
CA LEU A 310 15.27 -3.96 -8.33
C LEU A 310 15.53 -3.53 -9.79
N GLU A 311 16.35 -2.51 -9.98
CA GLU A 311 16.73 -2.00 -11.31
C GLU A 311 17.78 -2.90 -12.00
N ASN A 312 18.86 -3.28 -11.29
CA ASN A 312 19.98 -4.01 -11.89
C ASN A 312 19.74 -5.52 -11.98
N ASP A 313 19.25 -6.13 -10.89
CA ASP A 313 19.10 -7.58 -10.78
C ASP A 313 17.73 -8.06 -11.24
N GLY A 314 16.69 -7.21 -11.12
CA GLY A 314 15.32 -7.57 -11.47
C GLY A 314 14.70 -8.65 -10.54
N LEU A 315 13.54 -9.18 -10.94
CA LEU A 315 12.80 -10.23 -10.25
C LEU A 315 12.22 -11.23 -11.24
N ASP A 316 12.20 -12.51 -10.86
CA ASP A 316 11.45 -13.54 -11.59
C ASP A 316 9.99 -13.54 -11.14
N ILE A 317 9.11 -13.21 -12.08
CA ILE A 317 7.65 -13.18 -11.93
C ILE A 317 7.06 -14.45 -12.55
N VAL A 318 6.38 -15.26 -11.75
CA VAL A 318 5.71 -16.48 -12.21
C VAL A 318 4.21 -16.22 -12.38
N THR A 319 3.72 -16.43 -13.59
CA THR A 319 2.30 -16.30 -13.93
C THR A 319 1.80 -17.57 -14.59
N GLU A 320 0.48 -17.69 -14.80
CA GLU A 320 -0.10 -18.77 -15.61
C GLU A 320 0.46 -18.82 -17.05
N CYS A 321 0.95 -17.69 -17.55
CA CYS A 321 1.53 -17.57 -18.88
C CYS A 321 3.03 -17.94 -18.94
N GLY A 322 3.66 -18.26 -17.80
CA GLY A 322 5.08 -18.60 -17.70
C GLY A 322 5.85 -17.74 -16.71
N SER A 323 7.18 -17.92 -16.70
CA SER A 323 8.11 -17.17 -15.86
C SER A 323 8.81 -16.08 -16.68
N PHE A 324 8.85 -14.86 -16.13
CA PHE A 324 9.39 -13.68 -16.77
C PHE A 324 10.38 -12.98 -15.85
N HIS A 325 11.56 -12.64 -16.37
CA HIS A 325 12.53 -11.83 -15.65
C HIS A 325 12.27 -10.35 -15.92
N VAL A 326 11.97 -9.58 -14.86
CA VAL A 326 11.48 -8.20 -14.95
C VAL A 326 12.34 -7.27 -14.12
N HIS A 327 12.80 -6.18 -14.72
CA HIS A 327 13.49 -5.10 -14.01
C HIS A 327 12.53 -3.95 -13.73
N PHE A 328 12.65 -3.36 -12.53
CA PHE A 328 11.81 -2.26 -12.10
C PHE A 328 12.61 -0.97 -12.05
N ILE A 329 12.17 0.01 -12.83
CA ILE A 329 12.91 1.26 -13.02
C ILE A 329 12.20 2.38 -12.30
N LEU A 330 12.92 3.10 -11.43
CA LEU A 330 12.39 4.30 -10.81
C LEU A 330 12.12 5.36 -11.89
N GLY A 331 10.84 5.63 -12.16
CA GLY A 331 10.40 6.58 -13.17
C GLY A 331 10.61 8.02 -12.70
N ILE A 332 9.91 8.39 -11.62
CA ILE A 332 9.95 9.72 -11.00
C ILE A 332 9.74 9.61 -9.49
N VAL A 333 10.22 10.62 -8.78
CA VAL A 333 9.88 10.88 -7.37
C VAL A 333 8.86 12.01 -7.34
N LEU A 334 7.76 11.78 -6.62
CA LEU A 334 6.62 12.66 -6.46
C LEU A 334 6.50 13.09 -4.99
N GLY A 335 5.79 14.17 -4.77
CA GLY A 335 5.55 14.73 -3.45
C GLY A 335 4.91 16.10 -3.57
N ASP A 336 4.39 16.59 -2.45
CA ASP A 336 4.01 17.99 -2.34
C ASP A 336 5.28 18.90 -2.34
N ASN A 337 5.09 20.21 -2.17
CA ASN A 337 6.23 21.12 -2.15
C ASN A 337 7.18 20.81 -0.99
N LEU A 338 6.66 20.48 0.19
CA LEU A 338 7.48 20.24 1.37
C LEU A 338 8.30 18.96 1.23
N GLY A 339 7.66 17.86 0.81
CA GLY A 339 8.29 16.57 0.58
C GLY A 339 9.35 16.62 -0.51
N MET A 340 9.03 17.22 -1.68
CA MET A 340 9.99 17.32 -2.78
C MET A 340 11.19 18.20 -2.44
N ASN A 341 10.99 19.35 -1.78
CA ASN A 341 12.13 20.17 -1.37
C ASN A 341 12.92 19.48 -0.24
N SER A 342 12.28 18.70 0.63
CA SER A 342 12.98 17.96 1.69
C SER A 342 13.88 16.87 1.13
N ILE A 343 13.38 16.02 0.23
CA ILE A 343 14.14 14.89 -0.32
C ILE A 343 15.24 15.32 -1.29
N LEU A 344 15.09 16.49 -1.90
CA LEU A 344 16.08 17.11 -2.79
C LEU A 344 16.96 18.14 -2.07
N GLU A 345 16.87 18.24 -0.74
CA GLU A 345 17.69 19.17 0.07
C GLU A 345 17.57 20.65 -0.31
N PHE A 346 16.43 21.04 -0.87
CA PHE A 346 16.08 22.42 -1.17
C PHE A 346 15.41 23.14 0.01
N SER A 347 15.32 24.47 -0.08
CA SER A 347 14.55 25.27 0.86
C SER A 347 13.09 24.85 0.89
N LYS A 348 12.62 24.51 2.09
CA LYS A 348 11.23 24.10 2.36
C LYS A 348 10.26 25.29 2.45
N SER A 349 10.79 26.50 2.61
CA SER A 349 10.01 27.71 2.86
C SER A 349 9.91 28.60 1.62
N PHE A 350 8.68 29.05 1.31
CA PHE A 350 8.42 30.10 0.33
C PHE A 350 8.93 31.48 0.76
N SER A 351 9.33 31.62 2.03
CA SER A 351 9.95 32.85 2.53
C SER A 351 11.41 32.97 2.15
N ALA A 352 12.06 31.88 1.76
CA ALA A 352 13.46 31.90 1.35
C ALA A 352 13.70 32.74 0.09
N ASN A 353 14.92 33.26 -0.04
CA ASN A 353 15.29 34.04 -1.22
C ASN A 353 15.28 33.18 -2.50
N TYR A 354 15.66 31.90 -2.39
CA TYR A 354 15.66 30.93 -3.49
C TYR A 354 14.79 29.72 -3.12
N PHE A 355 13.47 29.85 -3.29
CA PHE A 355 12.50 28.82 -2.91
C PHE A 355 12.17 27.83 -4.04
N CYS A 356 12.55 28.13 -5.29
CA CYS A 356 12.21 27.30 -6.44
C CYS A 356 13.21 26.15 -6.62
N ARG A 357 12.70 24.92 -6.74
CA ARG A 357 13.49 23.72 -7.08
C ARG A 357 13.85 23.60 -8.56
N PHE A 358 13.20 24.37 -9.43
CA PHE A 358 13.41 24.31 -10.88
C PHE A 358 14.39 25.38 -11.38
N CYS A 359 14.44 26.54 -10.74
CA CYS A 359 15.28 27.66 -11.15
C CYS A 359 15.98 28.34 -9.97
N LYS A 360 16.95 29.21 -10.28
CA LYS A 360 17.75 30.00 -9.33
C LYS A 360 17.30 31.45 -9.21
N VAL A 361 16.09 31.76 -9.67
CA VAL A 361 15.55 33.11 -9.60
C VAL A 361 15.30 33.47 -8.13
N ASP A 362 15.74 34.67 -7.72
CA ASP A 362 15.49 35.19 -6.38
C ASP A 362 14.03 35.67 -6.22
N LYS A 363 13.59 35.77 -4.97
CA LYS A 363 12.20 36.08 -4.62
C LYS A 363 11.71 37.45 -5.10
N LEU A 364 12.59 38.44 -5.28
CA LEU A 364 12.16 39.75 -5.79
C LEU A 364 11.93 39.68 -7.29
N ARG A 365 12.90 39.10 -8.01
CA ARG A 365 12.80 38.91 -9.46
C ARG A 365 11.63 38.00 -9.84
N SER A 366 11.37 36.94 -9.07
CA SER A 366 10.27 36.01 -9.35
C SER A 366 8.88 36.67 -9.36
N LYS A 367 8.71 37.81 -8.67
CA LYS A 367 7.43 38.55 -8.66
C LYS A 367 7.16 39.32 -9.95
N GLN A 368 8.20 39.53 -10.75
CA GLN A 368 8.16 40.35 -11.97
C GLN A 368 8.29 39.51 -13.24
N MET A 369 8.65 38.22 -13.12
CA MET A 369 8.82 37.34 -14.26
C MET A 369 7.47 36.84 -14.79
N CYS A 370 7.25 37.04 -16.08
CA CYS A 370 6.10 36.52 -16.83
C CYS A 370 6.50 35.42 -17.83
N GLU A 371 7.81 35.21 -18.03
CA GLU A 371 8.36 34.23 -18.97
C GLU A 371 9.49 33.43 -18.29
N GLU A 372 9.71 32.22 -18.77
CA GLU A 372 10.79 31.35 -18.29
C GLU A 372 12.15 31.88 -18.79
N ASP A 373 13.09 32.08 -17.86
CA ASP A 373 14.47 32.39 -18.19
C ASP A 373 15.33 31.13 -18.10
N ILE A 374 15.63 30.55 -19.27
CA ILE A 374 16.41 29.32 -19.42
C ILE A 374 17.79 29.45 -18.76
N SER A 375 18.40 30.65 -18.75
CA SER A 375 19.71 30.88 -18.14
C SER A 375 19.71 30.70 -16.61
N CYS A 376 18.52 30.84 -15.99
CA CYS A 376 18.34 30.70 -14.55
C CYS A 376 17.87 29.29 -14.15
N MET A 377 17.64 28.37 -15.09
CA MET A 377 17.18 27.03 -14.79
C MET A 377 18.26 26.21 -14.09
N ARG A 378 17.84 25.38 -13.13
CA ARG A 378 18.75 24.46 -12.45
C ARG A 378 19.13 23.32 -13.40
N ASN A 379 20.39 22.91 -13.35
CA ASN A 379 20.95 21.79 -14.09
C ASN A 379 21.90 21.00 -13.18
N ILE A 380 22.44 19.88 -13.67
CA ILE A 380 23.27 18.96 -12.87
C ILE A 380 24.50 19.67 -12.29
N ASP A 381 25.12 20.57 -13.04
CA ASP A 381 26.35 21.27 -12.63
C ASP A 381 26.07 22.34 -11.58
N ASN A 382 25.00 23.11 -11.80
CA ASN A 382 24.65 24.24 -10.96
C ASN A 382 23.80 23.82 -9.74
N TYR A 383 23.40 22.55 -9.64
CA TYR A 383 22.75 21.97 -8.47
C TYR A 383 23.68 21.94 -7.25
N LYS A 384 24.99 21.80 -7.47
CA LYS A 384 26.01 21.59 -6.41
C LYS A 384 26.56 22.89 -5.77
N LEU A 385 26.02 24.06 -6.13
CA LEU A 385 26.50 25.37 -5.70
C LEU A 385 25.52 26.07 -4.75
#